data_AF-A0A0C9VZC6-F1
#
_entry.id   AF-A0A0C9VZC6-F1
#
_cell.length_a   1.000
_cell.length_b   1.000
_cell.length_c   1.000
_cell.angle_alpha   90.00
_cell.angle_beta   90.00
_cell.angle_gamma   90.00
#
_symmetry.space_group_name_H-M   'P 1'
#
loop_
_entity.id
_entity.type
_entity.pdbx_description
1 polymer ?
#
loop_
_entity_poly.entity_id
_entity_poly.type
_entity_poly.pdbx_seq_one_letter_code
_entity_poly.pdbx_strand_id
1 'polypeptide(L)'
;MQAAFTDGNSRTASAIINLGAGNLTAQTLTPGLYTWASGVNIVTSLTFSGSATDTWILKIAGGLNVASPAKVTLTGGALAKNIFWVVSGTVNIGGASSFSGVVLAATSVTLITQSTVIGRILSQTAVALQKATVHA
;
A
#
# COMPACT_ATOMS: atom_id res chain seq x y z
N MET A 1 -12.89 9.22 5.92
CA MET A 1 -11.56 9.05 5.29
C MET A 1 -10.56 10.11 5.74
N GLN A 2 -10.84 11.42 5.58
CA GLN A 2 -9.87 12.50 5.89
C GLN A 2 -9.17 12.36 7.25
N ALA A 3 -9.93 12.11 8.32
CA ALA A 3 -9.36 11.94 9.66
C ALA A 3 -8.32 10.80 9.73
N ALA A 4 -8.58 9.66 9.07
CA ALA A 4 -7.65 8.54 9.01
C ALA A 4 -6.40 8.85 8.18
N PHE A 5 -6.54 9.61 7.09
CA PHE A 5 -5.40 10.07 6.31
C PHE A 5 -4.52 11.03 7.12
N THR A 6 -5.13 11.93 7.90
CA THR A 6 -4.42 12.83 8.81
C THR A 6 -3.72 12.08 9.94
N ASP A 7 -4.38 11.10 10.57
CA ASP A 7 -3.76 10.24 11.60
C ASP A 7 -2.57 9.45 11.05
N GLY A 8 -2.72 8.81 9.89
CA GLY A 8 -1.63 8.09 9.25
C GLY A 8 -0.41 8.96 8.97
N ASN A 9 -0.63 10.23 8.57
CA ASN A 9 0.45 11.19 8.33
C ASN A 9 1.09 11.76 9.60
N SER A 10 0.39 11.74 10.74
CA SER A 10 0.90 12.26 12.01
C SER A 10 1.82 11.28 12.75
N ARG A 11 1.84 9.99 12.36
CA ARG A 11 2.72 8.98 12.97
C ARG A 11 4.19 9.26 12.66
N THR A 12 5.04 9.23 13.70
CA THR A 12 6.48 9.55 13.59
C THR A 12 7.40 8.60 14.36
N ALA A 13 6.90 7.89 15.38
CA ALA A 13 7.73 7.07 16.25
C ALA A 13 8.34 5.85 15.53
N SER A 14 9.64 5.64 15.73
CA SER A 14 10.40 4.46 15.26
C SER A 14 10.25 4.14 13.77
N ALA A 15 10.17 5.18 12.93
CA ALA A 15 10.01 5.02 11.49
C ALA A 15 11.25 4.39 10.83
N ILE A 16 11.02 3.41 9.96
CA ILE A 16 12.01 2.97 8.97
C ILE A 16 11.92 3.90 7.76
N ILE A 17 13.00 4.64 7.51
CA ILE A 17 13.02 5.73 6.54
C ILE A 17 13.63 5.27 5.22
N ASN A 18 12.94 5.53 4.10
CA ASN A 18 13.41 5.36 2.73
C ASN A 18 13.92 3.94 2.40
N LEU A 19 13.27 2.90 2.94
CA LEU A 19 13.63 1.51 2.64
C LEU A 19 13.69 1.27 1.11
N GLY A 20 14.77 0.65 0.64
CA GLY A 20 14.99 0.37 -0.77
C GLY A 20 15.07 1.63 -1.67
N ALA A 21 15.27 2.81 -1.10
CA ALA A 21 15.16 4.09 -1.80
C ALA A 21 13.84 4.26 -2.57
N GLY A 22 12.77 3.63 -2.08
CA GLY A 22 11.45 3.61 -2.73
C GLY A 22 11.25 2.47 -3.74
N ASN A 23 12.29 1.72 -4.13
CA ASN A 23 12.15 0.56 -5.02
C ASN A 23 12.16 -0.73 -4.19
N LEU A 24 10.99 -1.32 -4.00
CA LEU A 24 10.79 -2.53 -3.22
C LEU A 24 10.76 -3.75 -4.16
N THR A 25 11.82 -4.55 -4.07
CA THR A 25 12.01 -5.78 -4.84
C THR A 25 12.21 -6.93 -3.87
N ALA A 26 11.25 -7.86 -3.83
CA ALA A 26 11.26 -9.04 -2.96
C ALA A 26 11.51 -8.74 -1.47
N GLN A 27 11.03 -7.59 -0.99
CA GLN A 27 11.21 -7.17 0.40
C GLN A 27 10.21 -7.88 1.31
N THR A 28 10.63 -8.16 2.55
CA THR A 28 9.75 -8.63 3.62
C THR A 28 9.71 -7.58 4.73
N LEU A 29 8.52 -7.07 5.00
CA LEU A 29 8.27 -6.03 6.01
C LEU A 29 7.76 -6.67 7.30
N THR A 30 8.44 -6.40 8.40
CA THR A 30 7.97 -6.68 9.76
C THR A 30 7.03 -5.57 10.23
N PRO A 31 6.24 -5.77 11.29
CA PRO A 31 5.31 -4.76 11.80
C PRO A 31 6.00 -3.43 12.10
N GLY A 32 5.36 -2.32 11.74
CA GLY A 32 5.94 -1.00 12.01
C GLY A 32 5.50 0.14 11.07
N LEU A 33 6.14 1.28 11.30
CA LEU A 33 5.99 2.50 10.52
C LEU A 33 7.10 2.59 9.47
N TYR A 34 6.71 2.74 8.21
CA TYR A 34 7.62 2.94 7.08
C TYR A 34 7.31 4.27 6.42
N THR A 35 8.34 5.06 6.12
CA THR A 35 8.17 6.40 5.55
C THR A 35 9.06 6.61 4.33
N TRP A 36 8.51 7.20 3.28
CA TRP A 36 9.26 7.65 2.10
C TRP A 36 8.96 9.11 1.81
N ALA A 37 10.00 9.90 1.63
CA ALA A 37 9.89 11.28 1.15
C ALA A 37 9.64 11.36 -0.36
N SER A 38 9.87 10.25 -1.08
CA SER A 38 9.65 10.07 -2.51
C SER A 38 8.48 9.11 -2.78
N GLY A 39 8.27 8.77 -4.06
CA GLY A 39 7.36 7.69 -4.44
C GLY A 39 7.94 6.29 -4.16
N VAL A 40 7.05 5.30 -4.15
CA VAL A 40 7.37 3.89 -3.95
C VAL A 40 6.94 3.07 -5.17
N ASN A 41 7.83 2.20 -5.64
CA ASN A 41 7.58 1.19 -6.66
C ASN A 41 7.71 -0.21 -6.06
N ILE A 42 6.68 -1.02 -6.13
CA ILE A 42 6.75 -2.45 -5.89
C ILE A 42 7.07 -3.13 -7.22
N VAL A 43 8.32 -3.57 -7.37
CA VAL A 43 8.87 -4.02 -8.66
C VAL A 43 8.49 -5.46 -8.97
N THR A 44 8.58 -6.37 -7.98
CA THR A 44 8.28 -7.80 -8.16
C THR A 44 7.34 -8.32 -7.09
N SER A 45 7.74 -8.24 -5.84
CA SER A 45 6.93 -8.68 -4.71
C SER A 45 7.26 -7.92 -3.44
N LEU A 46 6.28 -7.91 -2.54
CA LEU A 46 6.39 -7.38 -1.20
C LEU A 46 5.62 -8.30 -0.25
N THR A 47 6.28 -8.76 0.81
CA THR A 47 5.67 -9.63 1.81
C THR A 47 5.48 -8.86 3.12
N PHE A 48 4.29 -8.91 3.70
CA PHE A 48 4.06 -8.50 5.09
C PHE A 48 4.07 -9.74 5.99
N SER A 49 5.00 -9.78 6.93
CA SER A 49 5.19 -10.94 7.82
C SER A 49 4.98 -10.52 9.27
N GLY A 50 3.93 -11.05 9.89
CA GLY A 50 3.57 -10.78 11.28
C GLY A 50 2.30 -11.49 11.68
N SER A 51 1.86 -11.29 12.91
CA SER A 51 0.66 -11.89 13.49
C SER A 51 -0.62 -11.17 13.08
N ALA A 52 -1.77 -11.74 13.44
CA ALA A 52 -3.09 -11.17 13.17
C ALA A 52 -3.39 -9.85 13.92
N THR A 53 -2.59 -9.52 14.93
CA THR A 53 -2.70 -8.28 15.73
C THR A 53 -1.70 -7.22 15.32
N ASP A 54 -0.71 -7.57 14.51
CA ASP A 54 0.33 -6.65 14.09
C ASP A 54 -0.19 -5.66 13.05
N THR A 55 0.43 -4.48 13.04
CA THR A 55 0.01 -3.33 12.22
C THR A 55 1.17 -2.76 11.42
N TRP A 56 0.87 -2.32 10.19
CA TRP A 56 1.78 -1.62 9.31
C TRP A 56 1.18 -0.30 8.86
N ILE A 57 2.00 0.75 8.92
CA ILE A 57 1.65 2.06 8.36
C ILE A 57 2.74 2.44 7.37
N LEU A 58 2.37 2.58 6.11
CA LEU A 58 3.25 2.97 5.01
C LEU A 58 2.90 4.39 4.59
N LYS A 59 3.71 5.36 5.00
CA LYS A 59 3.54 6.78 4.67
C LYS A 59 4.41 7.15 3.47
N ILE A 60 3.78 7.47 2.36
CA ILE A 60 4.43 7.73 1.08
C ILE A 60 4.09 9.15 0.64
N ALA A 61 5.09 10.03 0.64
CA ALA A 61 4.89 11.43 0.24
C ALA A 61 4.71 11.57 -1.28
N GLY A 62 5.26 10.65 -2.07
CA GLY A 62 5.03 10.57 -3.52
C GLY A 62 3.89 9.63 -3.90
N GLY A 63 3.92 9.13 -5.14
CA GLY A 63 2.99 8.11 -5.62
C GLY A 63 3.39 6.69 -5.22
N LEU A 64 2.42 5.77 -5.28
CA LEU A 64 2.62 4.33 -5.11
C LEU A 64 2.33 3.63 -6.44
N ASN A 65 3.30 2.89 -6.95
CA ASN A 65 3.15 2.10 -8.17
C ASN A 65 3.42 0.62 -7.88
N VAL A 66 2.46 -0.24 -8.19
CA VAL A 66 2.59 -1.70 -8.16
C VAL A 66 2.77 -2.15 -9.59
N ALA A 67 3.95 -2.68 -9.94
CA ALA A 67 4.22 -3.13 -11.29
C ALA A 67 3.26 -4.27 -11.72
N SER A 68 3.03 -4.43 -13.01
CA SER A 68 2.34 -5.62 -13.54
C SER A 68 3.35 -6.76 -13.70
N PRO A 69 3.13 -7.99 -13.20
CA PRO A 69 2.06 -8.49 -12.33
C PRO A 69 2.59 -8.71 -10.88
N ALA A 70 3.09 -7.66 -10.24
CA ALA A 70 3.70 -7.74 -8.92
C ALA A 70 2.71 -8.19 -7.83
N LYS A 71 3.23 -8.78 -6.75
CA LYS A 71 2.41 -9.38 -5.69
C LYS A 71 2.74 -8.82 -4.30
N VAL A 72 1.71 -8.34 -3.62
CA VAL A 72 1.72 -8.08 -2.18
C VAL A 72 1.12 -9.29 -1.46
N THR A 73 1.93 -9.98 -0.66
CA THR A 73 1.56 -11.22 0.04
C THR A 73 1.58 -11.03 1.56
N LEU A 74 0.76 -11.81 2.26
CA LEU A 74 0.65 -11.78 3.71
C LEU A 74 1.09 -13.15 4.27
N THR A 75 1.94 -13.15 5.28
CA THR A 75 2.44 -14.36 5.96
C THR A 75 2.39 -14.20 7.48
N GLY A 76 2.54 -15.31 8.21
CA GLY A 76 2.57 -15.31 9.68
C GLY A 76 1.23 -15.06 10.37
N GLY A 77 0.15 -14.86 9.62
CA GLY A 77 -1.17 -14.48 10.13
C GLY A 77 -1.52 -13.01 9.92
N ALA A 78 -0.66 -12.23 9.28
CA ALA A 78 -0.91 -10.84 8.94
C ALA A 78 -2.23 -10.67 8.17
N LEU A 79 -3.00 -9.64 8.54
CA LEU A 79 -4.32 -9.37 7.96
C LEU A 79 -4.30 -8.05 7.18
N ALA A 80 -4.89 -8.06 5.97
CA ALA A 80 -4.97 -6.88 5.11
C ALA A 80 -5.59 -5.66 5.81
N LYS A 81 -6.56 -5.88 6.72
CA LYS A 81 -7.21 -4.82 7.50
C LYS A 81 -6.27 -4.05 8.44
N ASN A 82 -5.07 -4.58 8.73
CA ASN A 82 -4.06 -3.95 9.59
C ASN A 82 -2.91 -3.30 8.81
N ILE A 83 -2.98 -3.27 7.47
CA ILE A 83 -1.95 -2.68 6.61
C ILE A 83 -2.52 -1.40 6.01
N PHE A 84 -1.98 -0.26 6.41
CA PHE A 84 -2.44 1.07 5.99
C PHE A 84 -1.44 1.73 5.05
N TRP A 85 -1.89 2.03 3.84
CA TRP A 85 -1.13 2.73 2.81
C TRP A 85 -1.59 4.18 2.76
N VAL A 86 -0.80 5.10 3.32
CA VAL A 86 -1.08 6.54 3.36
C VAL A 86 -0.27 7.18 2.23
N VAL A 87 -0.93 7.50 1.11
CA VAL A 87 -0.26 7.93 -0.12
C VAL A 87 -0.67 9.36 -0.48
N SER A 88 0.28 10.27 -0.51
CA SER A 88 0.04 11.69 -0.84
C SER A 88 0.02 11.96 -2.35
N GLY A 89 0.64 11.09 -3.15
CA GLY A 89 0.55 11.11 -4.61
C GLY A 89 -0.55 10.21 -5.17
N THR A 90 -0.41 9.84 -6.45
CA THR A 90 -1.31 8.90 -7.13
C THR A 90 -0.97 7.46 -6.79
N VAL A 91 -1.95 6.57 -6.88
CA VAL A 91 -1.77 5.12 -6.72
C VAL A 91 -2.08 4.42 -8.03
N ASN A 92 -1.13 3.61 -8.51
CA ASN A 92 -1.30 2.76 -9.68
C ASN A 92 -1.11 1.29 -9.29
N ILE A 93 -2.16 0.48 -9.44
CA ILE A 93 -2.13 -0.95 -9.19
C ILE A 93 -2.11 -1.66 -10.55
N GLY A 94 -0.94 -2.19 -10.91
CA GLY A 94 -0.66 -2.82 -12.21
C GLY A 94 -1.59 -3.97 -12.58
N GLY A 95 -1.70 -4.25 -13.88
CA GLY A 95 -2.57 -5.32 -14.37
C GLY A 95 -2.10 -6.70 -13.89
N ALA A 96 -3.05 -7.60 -13.65
CA ALA A 96 -2.82 -8.93 -13.09
C ALA A 96 -2.01 -8.95 -11.77
N SER A 97 -1.87 -7.82 -11.08
CA SER A 97 -1.23 -7.73 -9.77
C SER A 97 -2.18 -8.16 -8.64
N SER A 98 -1.61 -8.54 -7.50
CA SER A 98 -2.36 -8.79 -6.27
C SER A 98 -1.91 -7.80 -5.19
N PHE A 99 -2.84 -7.07 -4.60
CA PHE A 99 -2.58 -6.04 -3.60
C PHE A 99 -3.36 -6.30 -2.31
N SER A 100 -2.74 -6.03 -1.15
CA SER A 100 -3.39 -6.20 0.16
C SER A 100 -3.22 -4.94 1.01
N GLY A 101 -4.32 -4.46 1.60
CA GLY A 101 -4.30 -3.35 2.54
C GLY A 101 -5.44 -2.33 2.37
N VAL A 102 -5.48 -1.37 3.29
CA VAL A 102 -6.33 -0.19 3.26
C VAL A 102 -5.56 0.96 2.63
N VAL A 103 -5.98 1.42 1.46
CA VAL A 103 -5.40 2.57 0.77
C VAL A 103 -6.13 3.84 1.21
N LEU A 104 -5.37 4.81 1.72
CA LEU A 104 -5.76 6.17 2.04
C LEU A 104 -5.00 7.11 1.09
N ALA A 105 -5.59 7.44 -0.06
CA ALA A 105 -4.94 8.21 -1.12
C ALA A 105 -5.42 9.67 -1.14
N ALA A 106 -4.48 10.63 -1.10
CA ALA A 106 -4.81 12.05 -1.26
C ALA A 106 -5.28 12.38 -2.68
N THR A 107 -4.89 11.57 -3.68
CA THR A 107 -5.27 11.78 -5.07
C THR A 107 -5.82 10.49 -5.69
N SER A 108 -5.70 10.33 -7.01
CA SER A 108 -6.38 9.27 -7.75
C SER A 108 -5.78 7.89 -7.50
N VAL A 109 -6.63 6.88 -7.60
CA VAL A 109 -6.25 5.46 -7.55
C VAL A 109 -6.73 4.77 -8.82
N THR A 110 -5.82 4.12 -9.54
CA THR A 110 -6.12 3.36 -10.76
C THR A 110 -5.81 1.88 -10.55
N LEU A 111 -6.81 1.03 -10.78
CA LEU A 111 -6.69 -0.43 -10.79
C LEU A 111 -6.72 -0.89 -12.25
N ILE A 112 -5.57 -1.33 -12.76
CA ILE A 112 -5.41 -1.77 -14.15
C ILE A 112 -6.03 -3.16 -14.34
N THR A 113 -6.38 -3.47 -15.59
CA THR A 113 -6.97 -4.74 -16.07
C THR A 113 -6.51 -5.97 -15.29
N GLN A 114 -7.48 -6.67 -14.68
CA GLN A 114 -7.30 -7.93 -13.93
C GLN A 114 -6.48 -7.82 -12.64
N SER A 115 -6.24 -6.61 -12.12
CA SER A 115 -5.72 -6.46 -10.75
C SER A 115 -6.74 -6.94 -9.71
N THR A 116 -6.23 -7.47 -8.60
CA THR A 116 -7.04 -7.91 -7.46
C THR A 116 -6.58 -7.20 -6.19
N VAL A 117 -7.52 -6.65 -5.44
CA VAL A 117 -7.28 -6.00 -4.14
C VAL A 117 -8.03 -6.75 -3.04
N ILE A 118 -7.33 -7.06 -1.94
CA ILE A 118 -7.92 -7.48 -0.67
C ILE A 118 -7.78 -6.32 0.32
N GLY A 119 -8.88 -5.63 0.63
CA GLY A 119 -8.91 -4.49 1.52
C GLY A 119 -9.83 -3.38 1.01
N ARG A 120 -9.42 -2.12 1.19
CA ARG A 120 -10.27 -0.95 0.90
C ARG A 120 -9.51 0.10 0.12
N ILE A 121 -10.17 0.71 -0.86
CA ILE A 121 -9.64 1.86 -1.60
C ILE A 121 -10.43 3.10 -1.19
N LEU A 122 -9.77 4.02 -0.48
CA LEU A 122 -10.34 5.30 -0.07
C LEU A 122 -9.49 6.42 -0.69
N SER A 123 -10.06 7.13 -1.65
CA SER A 123 -9.42 8.24 -2.36
C SER A 123 -10.15 9.55 -2.09
N GLN A 124 -9.40 10.65 -1.95
CA GLN A 124 -9.96 12.01 -1.86
C GLN A 124 -10.36 12.59 -3.22
N THR A 125 -10.01 11.95 -4.34
CA THR A 125 -10.41 12.39 -5.69
C THR A 125 -11.21 11.32 -6.41
N ALA A 126 -10.57 10.43 -7.17
CA ALA A 126 -11.24 9.46 -8.02
C ALA A 126 -10.60 8.06 -7.90
N VAL A 127 -11.43 7.04 -8.10
CA VAL A 127 -11.01 5.64 -8.19
C VAL A 127 -11.45 5.10 -9.56
N ALA A 128 -10.51 4.63 -10.37
CA ALA A 128 -10.76 4.07 -11.70
C ALA A 128 -10.48 2.56 -11.72
N LEU A 129 -11.45 1.74 -12.12
CA LEU A 129 -11.33 0.29 -12.21
C LEU A 129 -11.40 -0.16 -13.67
N GLN A 130 -10.43 -0.95 -14.10
CA GLN A 130 -10.44 -1.63 -15.39
C GLN A 130 -10.55 -3.13 -15.12
N LYS A 131 -11.73 -3.73 -15.25
CA LYS A 131 -11.95 -5.18 -15.01
C LYS A 131 -11.22 -5.72 -13.76
N ALA A 132 -11.18 -4.90 -12.70
CA ALA A 132 -10.44 -5.20 -11.49
C ALA A 132 -11.39 -5.80 -10.45
N THR A 133 -10.84 -6.59 -9.54
CA THR A 133 -11.61 -7.20 -8.44
C THR A 133 -11.19 -6.58 -7.11
N VAL A 134 -12.16 -6.21 -6.27
CA VAL A 134 -11.91 -5.69 -4.92
C VAL A 134 -12.73 -6.51 -3.92
N HIS A 135 -12.05 -7.13 -2.98
CA HIS A 135 -12.65 -7.86 -1.84
C HIS A 135 -12.46 -7.02 -0.57
N ALA A 136 -13.56 -6.72 0.13
CA ALA A 136 -13.58 -5.86 1.32
C ALA A 136 -13.46 -6.63 2.63
#